data_AF-A0AAT9F0J6-F1
#
_entry.id   AF-A0AAT9F0J6-F1
#
_cell.length_a   1.000
_cell.length_b   1.000
_cell.length_c   1.000
_cell.angle_alpha   90.00
_cell.angle_beta   90.00
_cell.angle_gamma   90.00
#
_symmetry.space_group_name_H-M   'P 1'
#
loop_
_entity.id
_entity.type
_entity.pdbx_description
1 polymer ?
#
loop_
_entity_poly.entity_id
_entity_poly.type
_entity_poly.pdbx_seq_one_letter_code
_entity_poly.pdbx_strand_id
1 'polypeptide(L)'
;MHKPDFIHAMEGKPWRDRACSFDAADCWGLVVLYYRHVLGIEIHQTPDYEAGSDFLTCFSGDVVFWRQAKKASDGSIFIAYYGGQPAHVGLVIDGQAFHSRGEAGHVRFDKLRTLERVFTKLEFYDYAVDRSSARAGVA
;
A
#
# COMPACT_ATOMS: atom_id res chain seq x y z
N MET A 1 -12.46 -11.61 3.97
CA MET A 1 -13.13 -11.25 2.71
C MET A 1 -12.36 -11.91 1.58
N HIS A 2 -13.02 -12.41 0.54
CA HIS A 2 -12.28 -12.95 -0.62
C HIS A 2 -11.76 -11.81 -1.49
N LYS A 3 -10.61 -12.03 -2.15
CA LYS A 3 -9.95 -11.04 -3.00
C LYS A 3 -10.88 -10.41 -4.05
N PRO A 4 -11.71 -11.16 -4.81
CA PRO A 4 -12.60 -10.57 -5.81
C PRO A 4 -13.67 -9.66 -5.20
N ASP A 5 -14.22 -10.03 -4.03
CA ASP A 5 -15.23 -9.22 -3.34
C ASP A 5 -14.65 -7.87 -2.90
N PHE A 6 -13.40 -7.88 -2.40
CA PHE A 6 -12.70 -6.66 -2.02
C PHE A 6 -12.45 -5.75 -3.21
N ILE A 7 -11.98 -6.32 -4.32
CA ILE A 7 -11.74 -5.56 -5.56
C ILE A 7 -13.04 -4.91 -6.03
N HIS A 8 -14.14 -5.67 -6.08
CA HIS A 8 -15.44 -5.15 -6.48
C HIS A 8 -15.95 -4.05 -5.54
N ALA A 9 -15.72 -4.19 -4.24
CA ALA A 9 -16.13 -3.19 -3.25
C ALA A 9 -15.31 -1.90 -3.34
N MET A 10 -14.03 -1.98 -3.72
CA MET A 10 -13.11 -0.84 -3.70
C MET A 10 -12.92 -0.17 -5.05
N GLU A 11 -13.03 -0.87 -6.18
CA GLU A 11 -12.87 -0.27 -7.50
C GLU A 11 -13.87 0.87 -7.72
N GLY A 12 -13.37 2.02 -8.20
CA GLY A 12 -14.14 3.25 -8.38
C GLY A 12 -14.35 4.08 -7.13
N LYS A 13 -13.95 3.62 -5.93
CA LYS A 13 -14.07 4.43 -4.71
C LYS A 13 -13.20 5.68 -4.77
N PRO A 14 -13.72 6.85 -4.36
CA PRO A 14 -13.00 8.11 -4.49
C PRO A 14 -11.76 8.11 -3.60
N TRP A 15 -10.71 8.75 -4.10
CA TRP A 15 -9.60 9.16 -3.26
C TRP A 15 -10.04 10.29 -2.33
N ARG A 16 -9.69 10.19 -1.05
CA ARG A 16 -9.83 11.26 -0.06
C ARG A 16 -8.64 11.17 0.88
N ASP A 17 -8.02 12.31 1.18
CA ASP A 17 -6.85 12.36 2.05
C ASP A 17 -7.09 11.61 3.36
N ARG A 18 -6.19 10.66 3.68
CA ARG A 18 -6.22 9.81 4.88
C ARG A 18 -7.48 8.96 5.05
N ALA A 19 -8.29 8.82 4.01
CA ALA A 19 -9.45 7.94 4.08
C ALA A 19 -9.00 6.48 4.06
N CYS A 20 -9.63 5.68 4.92
CA CYS A 20 -9.36 4.26 5.09
C CYS A 20 -10.69 3.53 5.36
N SER A 21 -11.64 3.62 4.42
CA SER A 21 -12.92 2.92 4.49
C SER A 21 -13.38 2.40 3.13
N PHE A 22 -14.46 1.61 3.13
CA PHE A 22 -15.11 1.16 1.89
C PHE A 22 -15.92 2.26 1.17
N ASP A 23 -16.00 3.47 1.74
CA ASP A 23 -16.64 4.63 1.08
C ASP A 23 -15.63 5.51 0.35
N ALA A 24 -14.40 5.58 0.85
CA ALA A 24 -13.28 6.30 0.25
C ALA A 24 -11.97 5.79 0.83
N ALA A 25 -10.92 5.77 0.01
CA ALA A 25 -9.59 5.40 0.46
C ALA A 25 -8.52 6.21 -0.25
N ASP A 26 -7.50 6.68 0.46
CA ASP A 26 -6.27 7.11 -0.19
C ASP A 26 -5.41 5.90 -0.61
N CYS A 27 -4.20 6.17 -1.10
CA CYS A 27 -3.31 5.12 -1.58
C CYS A 27 -2.87 4.16 -0.47
N TRP A 28 -2.66 4.63 0.75
CA TRP A 28 -2.25 3.82 1.89
C TRP A 28 -3.43 3.14 2.57
N GLY A 29 -4.54 3.86 2.77
CA GLY A 29 -5.78 3.31 3.29
C GLY A 29 -6.26 2.10 2.47
N LEU A 30 -6.10 2.13 1.14
CA LEU A 30 -6.41 0.97 0.29
C LEU A 30 -5.53 -0.26 0.62
N VAL A 31 -4.22 -0.06 0.85
CA VAL A 31 -3.29 -1.13 1.24
C VAL A 31 -3.68 -1.70 2.59
N VAL A 32 -3.92 -0.84 3.58
CA VAL A 32 -4.34 -1.25 4.94
C VAL A 32 -5.63 -2.07 4.87
N LEU A 33 -6.64 -1.59 4.14
CA LEU A 33 -7.90 -2.30 3.97
C LEU A 33 -7.72 -3.68 3.33
N TYR A 34 -6.86 -3.81 2.31
CA TYR A 34 -6.61 -5.09 1.66
C TYR A 34 -5.93 -6.08 2.62
N TYR A 35 -4.87 -5.64 3.30
CA TYR A 35 -4.16 -6.47 4.25
C TYR A 35 -5.07 -6.93 5.39
N ARG A 36 -5.88 -6.02 5.95
CA ARG A 36 -6.85 -6.32 7.01
C ARG A 36 -7.92 -7.30 6.54
N HIS A 37 -8.63 -6.97 5.46
CA HIS A 37 -9.85 -7.69 5.10
C HIS A 37 -9.62 -8.92 4.22
N VAL A 38 -8.55 -8.94 3.42
CA VAL A 38 -8.24 -10.06 2.51
C VAL A 38 -7.16 -10.98 3.09
N LEU A 39 -6.06 -10.41 3.61
CA LEU A 39 -4.94 -11.20 4.13
C LEU A 39 -5.04 -11.51 5.62
N GLY A 40 -5.93 -10.84 6.36
CA GLY A 40 -6.06 -11.01 7.82
C GLY A 40 -4.85 -10.46 8.60
N ILE A 41 -4.13 -9.50 8.02
CA ILE A 41 -2.93 -8.89 8.60
C ILE A 41 -3.26 -7.43 8.96
N GLU A 42 -3.10 -7.09 10.22
CA GLU A 42 -3.15 -5.69 10.65
C GLU A 42 -1.79 -5.03 10.44
N ILE A 43 -1.70 -4.15 9.45
CA ILE A 43 -0.57 -3.24 9.31
C ILE A 43 -0.78 -2.12 10.34
N HIS A 44 0.24 -1.85 11.15
CA HIS A 44 0.17 -0.75 12.11
C HIS A 44 0.01 0.55 11.34
N GLN A 45 -1.08 1.30 11.60
CA GLN A 45 -1.14 2.70 11.25
C GLN A 45 -0.34 3.42 12.33
N THR A 46 0.86 3.91 12.00
CA THR A 46 1.57 4.75 12.97
C THR A 46 0.69 5.95 13.33
N PRO A 47 0.63 6.37 14.60
CA PRO A 47 -0.11 7.57 15.01
C PRO A 47 0.25 8.82 14.18
N ASP A 48 1.43 8.84 13.58
CA ASP A 48 1.95 9.90 12.73
C ASP A 48 1.20 10.06 11.39
N TYR A 49 0.58 9.00 10.88
CA TYR A 49 -0.27 9.04 9.69
C TYR A 49 -1.57 9.80 9.96
N GLU A 50 -2.18 9.60 11.14
CA GLU A 50 -3.36 10.36 11.57
C GLU A 50 -3.00 11.82 11.92
N ALA A 51 -1.79 12.05 12.46
CA ALA A 51 -1.28 13.37 12.86
C ALA A 51 -0.85 14.26 11.68
N GLY A 52 -0.85 13.74 10.45
CA GLY A 52 -0.62 14.51 9.22
C GLY A 52 0.81 14.65 8.76
N SER A 53 1.65 13.69 9.12
CA SER A 53 2.97 13.54 8.53
C SER A 53 2.84 12.92 7.13
N ASP A 54 3.68 13.38 6.19
CA ASP A 54 3.70 12.91 4.80
C ASP A 54 3.89 11.37 4.74
N PHE A 55 3.40 10.72 3.68
CA PHE A 55 3.50 9.26 3.44
C PHE A 55 4.91 8.72 3.73
N LEU A 56 5.92 9.54 3.42
CA LEU A 56 7.34 9.34 3.71
C LEU A 56 7.65 8.98 5.18
N THR A 57 6.99 9.64 6.13
CA THR A 57 7.23 9.47 7.57
C THR A 57 6.69 8.13 8.05
N CYS A 58 5.55 7.70 7.49
CA CYS A 58 4.89 6.45 7.85
C CYS A 58 5.62 5.24 7.24
N PHE A 59 5.99 5.33 5.95
CA PHE A 59 6.76 4.27 5.30
C PHE A 59 8.16 4.10 5.90
N SER A 60 8.83 5.19 6.30
CA SER A 60 10.16 5.12 6.91
C SER A 60 10.15 4.47 8.30
N GLY A 61 9.07 4.64 9.08
CA GLY A 61 8.89 3.97 10.37
C GLY A 61 8.55 2.48 10.24
N ASP A 62 7.75 2.12 9.23
CA ASP A 62 7.25 0.76 9.04
C ASP A 62 8.12 -0.12 8.12
N VAL A 63 9.09 0.44 7.39
CA VAL A 63 10.00 -0.31 6.48
C VAL A 63 10.64 -1.53 7.16
N VAL A 64 10.78 -1.52 8.49
CA VAL A 64 11.28 -2.67 9.27
C VAL A 64 10.42 -3.94 9.08
N PHE A 65 9.14 -3.79 8.78
CA PHE A 65 8.20 -4.88 8.51
C PHE A 65 8.06 -5.22 7.02
N TRP A 66 8.77 -4.52 6.14
CA TRP A 66 8.69 -4.70 4.70
C TRP A 66 10.03 -5.18 4.16
N ARG A 67 10.03 -6.31 3.44
CA ARG A 67 11.21 -6.80 2.74
C ARG A 67 11.11 -6.44 1.28
N GLN A 68 12.11 -5.73 0.77
CA GLN A 68 12.19 -5.46 -0.66
C GLN A 68 12.29 -6.77 -1.45
N ALA A 69 11.42 -6.90 -2.45
CA ALA A 69 11.34 -8.04 -3.34
C ALA A 69 11.91 -7.67 -4.71
N LYS A 70 12.66 -8.61 -5.32
CA LYS A 70 13.18 -8.41 -6.69
C LYS A 70 12.07 -8.42 -7.76
N LYS A 71 10.97 -9.11 -7.47
CA LYS A 71 9.79 -9.24 -8.32
C LYS A 71 8.56 -9.19 -7.43
N ALA A 72 7.50 -8.55 -7.90
CA ALA A 72 6.22 -8.56 -7.21
C ALA A 72 5.58 -9.95 -7.22
N SER A 73 4.93 -10.28 -6.11
CA SER A 73 3.98 -11.37 -5.97
C SER A 73 2.56 -10.79 -5.85
N ASP A 74 1.54 -11.64 -5.93
CA ASP A 74 0.17 -11.22 -5.65
C ASP A 74 0.05 -10.79 -4.17
N GLY A 75 -0.49 -9.59 -3.94
CA GLY A 75 -0.57 -8.97 -2.60
C GLY A 75 0.69 -8.19 -2.17
N SER A 76 1.79 -8.22 -2.93
CA SER A 76 2.92 -7.31 -2.70
C SER A 76 2.45 -5.86 -2.83
N ILE A 77 3.14 -4.94 -2.14
CA ILE A 77 2.98 -3.52 -2.44
C ILE A 77 4.01 -3.10 -3.49
N PHE A 78 3.67 -2.10 -4.29
CA PHE A 78 4.64 -1.32 -5.04
C PHE A 78 4.78 0.07 -4.42
N ILE A 79 6.01 0.59 -4.42
CA ILE A 79 6.31 1.97 -4.07
C ILE A 79 6.83 2.64 -5.33
N ALA A 80 6.21 3.75 -5.70
CA ALA A 80 6.61 4.54 -6.84
C ALA A 80 7.33 5.81 -6.40
N TYR A 81 8.43 6.13 -7.08
CA TYR A 81 9.32 7.23 -6.71
C TYR A 81 9.39 8.30 -7.79
N TYR A 82 9.52 9.55 -7.36
CA TYR A 82 10.05 10.65 -8.16
C TYR A 82 11.47 10.99 -7.68
N GLY A 83 12.46 10.71 -8.53
CA GLY A 83 13.87 10.71 -8.13
C GLY A 83 14.11 9.69 -7.01
N GLY A 84 14.65 10.16 -5.89
CA GLY A 84 14.88 9.35 -4.70
C GLY A 84 13.72 9.31 -3.71
N GLN A 85 12.64 10.06 -3.93
CA GLN A 85 11.56 10.23 -2.97
C GLN A 85 10.34 9.37 -3.33
N PRO A 86 9.85 8.51 -2.43
CA PRO A 86 8.61 7.77 -2.65
C PRO A 86 7.44 8.74 -2.67
N ALA A 87 6.58 8.60 -3.66
CA ALA A 87 5.49 9.52 -3.96
C ALA A 87 4.13 8.82 -4.04
N HIS A 88 4.11 7.50 -4.21
CA HIS A 88 2.87 6.74 -4.37
C HIS A 88 3.03 5.28 -3.95
N VAL A 89 1.93 4.66 -3.53
CA VAL A 89 1.87 3.23 -3.16
C VAL A 89 0.61 2.58 -3.71
N GLY A 90 0.67 1.28 -3.90
CA GLY A 90 -0.50 0.45 -4.14
C GLY A 90 -0.16 -1.02 -4.06
N LEU A 91 -1.12 -1.85 -4.42
CA LEU A 91 -1.01 -3.31 -4.40
C LEU A 91 -0.68 -3.83 -5.79
N VAL A 92 0.03 -4.95 -5.85
CA VAL A 92 0.14 -5.77 -7.05
C VAL A 92 -0.88 -6.90 -6.94
N ILE A 93 -1.89 -6.88 -7.80
CA ILE A 93 -2.98 -7.86 -7.82
C ILE A 93 -3.08 -8.43 -9.22
N ASP A 94 -2.92 -9.75 -9.35
CA ASP A 94 -2.90 -10.48 -10.61
C ASP A 94 -1.96 -9.84 -11.65
N GLY A 95 -0.80 -9.36 -11.18
CA GLY A 95 0.23 -8.70 -11.99
C GLY A 95 -0.07 -7.25 -12.41
N GLN A 96 -1.16 -6.66 -11.91
CA GLN A 96 -1.56 -5.29 -12.19
C GLN A 96 -1.42 -4.41 -10.96
N ALA A 97 -1.30 -3.09 -11.16
CA ALA A 97 -1.27 -2.12 -10.07
C ALA A 97 -2.69 -1.77 -9.66
N PHE A 98 -3.10 -2.18 -8.46
CA PHE A 98 -4.35 -1.78 -7.85
C PHE A 98 -4.09 -0.67 -6.83
N HIS A 99 -4.55 0.53 -7.12
CA HIS A 99 -4.16 1.72 -6.35
C HIS A 99 -5.24 2.79 -6.36
N SER A 100 -5.30 3.59 -5.28
CA SER A 100 -6.10 4.81 -5.24
C SER A 100 -5.29 5.95 -5.86
N ARG A 101 -5.66 6.39 -7.07
CA ARG A 101 -4.98 7.48 -7.76
C ARG A 101 -5.33 8.78 -7.05
N GLY A 102 -4.32 9.56 -6.63
CA GLY A 102 -4.33 10.72 -5.71
C GLY A 102 -5.45 11.78 -5.84
N GLU A 103 -5.15 13.06 -5.59
CA GLU A 103 -6.18 14.10 -5.50
C GLU A 103 -7.13 14.13 -6.71
N ALA A 104 -8.45 14.12 -6.44
CA ALA A 104 -9.54 14.00 -7.41
C ALA A 104 -9.60 12.70 -8.26
N GLY A 105 -8.89 11.65 -7.86
CA GLY A 105 -8.94 10.33 -8.50
C GLY A 105 -9.83 9.32 -7.77
N HIS A 106 -9.60 8.05 -8.08
CA HIS A 106 -10.33 6.90 -7.53
C HIS A 106 -9.44 5.65 -7.55
N VAL A 107 -9.88 4.63 -6.83
CA VAL A 107 -9.30 3.29 -6.83
C VAL A 107 -9.52 2.61 -8.17
N ARG A 108 -8.45 2.13 -8.80
CA ARG A 108 -8.49 1.52 -10.13
C ARG A 108 -7.33 0.55 -10.34
N PHE A 109 -7.43 -0.19 -11.44
CA PHE A 109 -6.31 -0.91 -12.01
C PHE A 109 -5.58 -0.08 -13.07
N ASP A 110 -4.27 -0.11 -13.02
CA ASP A 110 -3.39 0.30 -14.11
C ASP A 110 -2.34 -0.80 -14.38
N LYS A 111 -1.76 -0.80 -15.59
CA LYS A 111 -0.62 -1.67 -15.90
C LYS A 111 0.60 -1.16 -15.14
N LEU A 112 1.38 -2.05 -14.51
CA LEU A 112 2.66 -1.69 -13.87
C LEU A 112 3.57 -0.90 -14.81
N ARG A 113 3.65 -1.32 -16.08
CA ARG A 113 4.41 -0.62 -17.13
C ARG A 113 3.95 0.81 -17.39
N THR A 114 2.68 1.14 -17.15
CA THR A 114 2.20 2.52 -17.26
C THR A 114 2.79 3.37 -16.13
N LEU A 115 2.81 2.84 -14.91
CA LEU A 115 3.43 3.52 -13.77
C LEU A 115 4.95 3.69 -13.96
N GLU A 116 5.65 2.70 -14.49
CA GLU A 116 7.09 2.79 -14.82
C GLU A 116 7.43 3.90 -15.83
N ARG A 117 6.46 4.36 -16.62
CA ARG A 117 6.65 5.49 -17.55
C ARG A 117 6.37 6.85 -16.91
N VAL A 118 5.61 6.88 -15.82
CA VAL A 118 5.19 8.09 -15.11
C VAL A 118 6.14 8.39 -13.96
N PHE A 119 6.59 7.35 -13.26
CA PHE A 119 7.48 7.42 -12.12
C PHE A 119 8.91 7.07 -12.54
N THR A 120 9.88 7.58 -11.79
CA THR A 120 11.30 7.34 -12.07
C THR A 120 11.77 5.94 -11.66
N LYS A 121 11.10 5.33 -10.68
CA LYS A 121 11.41 4.00 -10.16
C LYS A 121 10.17 3.38 -9.54
N LEU A 122 10.02 2.07 -9.72
CA LEU A 122 9.12 1.23 -8.91
C LEU A 122 9.97 0.24 -8.12
N GLU A 123 9.63 0.08 -6.84
CA GLU A 123 10.16 -1.00 -6.00
C GLU A 123 9.00 -1.81 -5.45
N PHE A 124 9.25 -3.09 -5.21
CA PHE A 124 8.25 -4.02 -4.69
C PHE A 124 8.63 -4.46 -3.29
N TYR A 125 7.65 -4.61 -2.42
CA TYR A 125 7.85 -5.04 -1.05
C TYR A 125 6.81 -6.06 -0.65
N ASP A 126 7.27 -7.07 0.09
CA ASP A 126 6.43 -8.05 0.75
C ASP A 126 6.41 -7.77 2.25
N TYR A 127 5.26 -7.96 2.87
CA TYR A 127 5.14 -7.84 4.32
C TYR A 127 5.85 -9.02 4.99
N ALA A 128 6.89 -8.72 5.76
CA ALA A 128 7.66 -9.69 6.51
C ALA A 128 6.95 -9.97 7.84
N VAL A 129 6.10 -11.00 7.86
CA VAL A 129 5.31 -11.44 9.03
C VAL A 129 6.19 -11.84 10.25
N ASP A 130 7.51 -11.95 10.09
CA ASP A 130 8.42 -12.48 11.13
C ASP A 130 9.01 -11.44 12.10
N ARG A 131 8.18 -10.50 12.56
CA ARG A 131 8.40 -9.87 13.86
C ARG A 131 7.09 -9.88 14.62
N SER A 132 6.80 -11.02 15.24
CA SER A 132 5.96 -11.04 16.43
C SER A 132 6.46 -9.92 17.35
N SER A 133 5.61 -8.93 17.64
CA SER A 133 5.86 -7.91 18.65
C SER A 133 6.18 -8.50 20.03
N ALA A 134 5.99 -9.81 20.22
CA ALA A 134 6.39 -10.56 21.41
C ALA A 134 7.88 -10.98 21.47
N ARG A 135 8.68 -10.77 20.41
CA ARG A 135 10.12 -11.14 20.38
C ARG A 135 11.08 -9.96 20.25
N ALA A 136 10.60 -8.72 20.37
CA ALA A 136 11.45 -7.55 20.51
C ALA A 136 12.03 -7.49 21.94
N GLY A 137 12.97 -8.37 22.26
CA GLY A 137 13.71 -8.33 23.51
C GLY A 137 14.13 -9.67 24.07
N VAL A 138 14.98 -10.41 23.36
CA VAL A 138 16.00 -11.25 24.02
C VAL A 138 17.24 -11.22 23.12
N ALA A 139 18.28 -10.53 23.61
CA ALA A 139 19.64 -10.61 23.10
C ALA A 139 20.31 -11.91 23.54
#